data_AF-A0AA38CJH8-F1
#
_entry.id   AF-A0AA38CJH8-F1
#
_cell.length_a   1.000
_cell.length_b   1.000
_cell.length_c   1.000
_cell.angle_alpha   90.00
_cell.angle_beta   90.00
_cell.angle_gamma   90.00
#
_symmetry.space_group_name_H-M   'P 1'
#
loop_
_entity.id
_entity.type
_entity.pdbx_description
1 polymer ?
#
loop_
_entity_poly.entity_id
_entity_poly.type
_entity_poly.pdbx_seq_one_letter_code
_entity_poly.pdbx_strand_id
1 'polypeptide(L)'
;MIDMRLIVVTEKYLTELSEEDKECIEGIVKSACLEESVKGGLHWPLGDSVRDRFEVKGSWHVNATSIVGESWNLKFRCVNRIEFNTSSGRVSNEVNLQLKSIAKILR
;
A
#
# COMPACT_ATOMS: atom_id res chain seq x y z
N MET A 1 9.98 -9.63 6.54
CA MET A 1 9.99 -8.16 6.66
C MET A 1 8.80 -7.64 5.88
N ILE A 2 7.82 -7.04 6.56
CA ILE A 2 6.60 -6.52 5.93
C ILE A 2 6.93 -5.11 5.40
N ASP A 3 6.83 -4.89 4.08
CA ASP A 3 6.90 -3.55 3.46
C ASP A 3 5.49 -2.95 3.52
N MET A 4 5.25 -2.07 4.50
CA MET A 4 3.98 -1.35 4.64
C MET A 4 4.11 0.02 3.98
N ARG A 5 3.30 0.26 2.95
CA ARG A 5 3.25 1.55 2.25
C ARG A 5 1.87 2.15 2.44
N LEU A 6 1.81 3.34 3.01
CA LEU A 6 0.59 4.13 3.09
C LEU A 6 0.46 4.96 1.81
N ILE A 7 -0.68 4.81 1.13
CA ILE A 7 -1.05 5.68 0.00
C ILE A 7 -2.30 6.43 0.44
N VAL A 8 -2.18 7.75 0.54
CA VAL A 8 -3.32 8.63 0.81
C VAL A 8 -3.87 9.10 -0.53
N VAL A 9 -5.15 8.81 -0.79
CA VAL A 9 -5.87 9.25 -1.99
C VAL A 9 -6.94 10.25 -1.55
N THR A 10 -6.97 11.39 -2.20
CA THR A 10 -7.87 12.51 -1.91
C THR A 10 -8.50 12.99 -3.20
N GLU A 11 -9.79 13.32 -3.16
CA GLU A 11 -10.51 13.91 -4.30
C GLU A 11 -10.16 15.39 -4.50
N LYS A 12 -9.56 16.05 -3.50
CA LYS A 12 -9.11 17.44 -3.57
C LYS A 12 -7.58 17.52 -3.61
N TYR A 13 -7.05 18.58 -4.21
CA TYR A 13 -5.62 18.89 -4.11
C TYR A 13 -5.25 19.16 -2.65
N LEU A 14 -4.63 18.17 -2.00
CA LEU A 14 -3.98 18.35 -0.71
C LEU A 14 -2.65 19.04 -0.97
N THR A 15 -2.56 20.35 -0.72
CA THR A 15 -1.26 21.04 -0.72
C THR A 15 -0.46 20.63 0.51
N GLU A 16 -1.10 20.54 1.68
CA GLU A 16 -0.51 20.06 2.94
C GLU A 16 -1.59 19.39 3.84
N LEU A 17 -1.20 18.36 4.59
CA LEU A 17 -2.04 17.76 5.64
C LEU A 17 -1.92 18.58 6.93
N SER A 18 -3.05 18.90 7.56
CA SER A 18 -3.04 19.53 8.89
C SER A 18 -2.53 18.57 9.96
N GLU A 19 -2.17 19.06 11.16
CA GLU A 19 -1.78 18.18 12.27
C GLU A 19 -2.92 17.26 12.70
N GLU A 20 -4.17 17.76 12.71
CA GLU A 20 -5.36 16.94 12.97
C GLU A 20 -5.52 15.81 11.95
N ASP A 21 -5.26 16.08 10.66
CA ASP A 21 -5.27 15.04 9.63
C ASP A 21 -4.21 13.97 9.88
N LYS A 22 -3.00 14.39 10.26
CA LYS A 22 -1.90 13.47 10.55
C LYS A 22 -2.24 12.59 11.75
N GLU A 23 -2.79 13.17 12.81
CA GLU A 23 -3.26 12.44 13.99
C GLU A 23 -4.39 11.45 13.66
N CYS A 24 -5.34 11.85 12.81
CA CYS A 24 -6.40 10.97 12.34
C CYS A 24 -5.83 9.77 11.57
N ILE A 25 -4.96 10.03 10.59
CA ILE A 25 -4.30 8.99 9.79
C ILE A 25 -3.44 8.09 10.68
N GLU A 26 -2.66 8.65 11.60
CA GLU A 26 -1.83 7.88 12.53
C GLU A 26 -2.71 7.00 13.44
N GLY A 27 -3.84 7.52 13.89
CA GLY A 27 -4.83 6.76 14.66
C GLY A 27 -5.34 5.53 13.91
N ILE A 28 -5.71 5.68 12.64
CA ILE A 28 -6.14 4.57 11.77
C ILE A 28 -5.00 3.57 11.57
N VAL A 29 -3.77 4.03 11.35
CA VAL A 29 -2.61 3.14 11.16
C VAL A 29 -2.31 2.35 12.45
N LYS A 30 -2.40 3.00 13.62
CA LYS A 30 -2.15 2.36 14.93
C LYS A 30 -3.21 1.34 15.31
N SER A 31 -4.44 1.47 14.81
CA SER A 31 -5.51 0.48 15.06
C SER A 31 -5.49 -0.72 14.11
N ALA A 32 -4.56 -0.76 13.14
CA ALA A 32 -4.43 -1.89 12.24
C ALA A 32 -3.85 -3.12 12.97
N CYS A 33 -4.50 -4.26 12.82
CA CYS A 33 -4.05 -5.53 13.36
C CYS A 33 -3.54 -6.45 12.23
N LEU A 34 -2.45 -7.16 12.51
CA LEU A 34 -1.93 -8.19 11.62
C LEU A 34 -2.79 -9.45 11.72
N GLU A 35 -3.26 -9.93 10.58
CA GLU A 35 -4.00 -11.19 10.50
C GLU A 35 -3.65 -11.92 9.19
N GLU A 36 -2.94 -13.04 9.31
CA GLU A 36 -2.45 -13.79 8.14
C GLU A 36 -3.58 -14.50 7.38
N SER A 37 -4.69 -14.79 8.06
CA SER A 37 -5.88 -15.43 7.47
C SER A 37 -6.64 -14.52 6.51
N VAL A 38 -6.44 -13.20 6.57
CA VAL A 38 -7.16 -12.26 5.70
C VAL A 38 -6.32 -11.84 4.49
N LYS A 39 -7.01 -11.60 3.38
CA LYS A 39 -6.40 -10.98 2.20
C LYS A 39 -5.88 -9.59 2.57
N GLY A 40 -4.71 -9.23 2.04
CA GLY A 40 -4.03 -7.99 2.42
C GLY A 40 -3.28 -8.04 3.76
N GLY A 41 -3.47 -9.08 4.58
CA GLY A 41 -2.69 -9.33 5.81
C GLY A 41 -2.96 -8.38 6.98
N LEU A 42 -3.87 -7.44 6.79
CA LEU A 42 -4.29 -6.46 7.80
C LEU A 42 -5.81 -6.44 7.89
N HIS A 43 -6.30 -6.33 9.11
CA HIS A 43 -7.69 -6.01 9.41
C HIS A 43 -7.77 -4.86 10.41
N TRP A 44 -8.94 -4.23 10.48
CA TRP A 44 -9.26 -3.24 11.50
C TRP A 44 -10.41 -3.78 12.36
N PRO A 45 -10.38 -3.56 13.69
CA PRO A 45 -11.57 -3.74 14.51
C PRO A 45 -12.73 -2.90 13.98
N LEU A 46 -13.96 -3.32 14.31
CA LEU A 46 -15.16 -2.71 13.77
C LEU A 46 -15.20 -1.20 14.07
N GLY A 47 -15.21 -0.38 13.01
CA GLY A 47 -15.26 1.08 13.10
C GLY A 47 -13.88 1.76 13.11
N ASP A 48 -12.79 1.01 13.27
CA ASP A 48 -11.44 1.58 13.38
C ASP A 48 -10.78 1.84 12.01
N SER A 49 -11.36 1.33 10.93
CA SER A 49 -10.92 1.63 9.56
C SER A 49 -11.37 3.01 9.07
N VAL A 50 -12.13 3.75 9.88
CA VAL A 50 -12.64 5.10 9.56
C VAL A 50 -12.36 6.02 10.74
N ARG A 51 -11.82 7.20 10.47
CA ARG A 51 -11.68 8.27 11.48
C ARG A 51 -11.83 9.62 10.80
N ASP A 52 -12.77 10.41 11.31
CA ASP A 52 -13.17 11.69 10.72
C ASP A 52 -13.45 11.55 9.21
N ARG A 53 -12.69 12.22 8.34
CA ARG A 53 -12.83 12.20 6.89
C ARG A 53 -11.97 11.14 6.18
N PHE A 54 -11.22 10.34 6.94
CA PHE A 54 -10.32 9.32 6.41
C PHE A 54 -10.90 7.92 6.58
N GLU A 55 -10.80 7.12 5.54
CA GLU A 55 -11.22 5.71 5.51
C GLU A 55 -10.14 4.89 4.82
N VAL A 56 -9.87 3.70 5.34
CA VAL A 56 -9.04 2.71 4.65
C VAL A 56 -9.82 2.11 3.49
N LYS A 57 -9.33 2.30 2.27
CA LYS A 57 -9.94 1.72 1.05
C LYS A 57 -9.45 0.31 0.71
N GLY A 58 -8.32 -0.11 1.25
CA GLY A 58 -7.78 -1.46 1.07
C GLY A 58 -6.45 -1.67 1.77
N SER A 59 -5.98 -2.92 1.77
CA SER A 59 -4.67 -3.29 2.29
C SER A 59 -3.94 -4.27 1.35
N TRP A 60 -2.61 -4.16 1.32
CA TRP A 60 -1.74 -4.96 0.45
C TRP A 60 -0.60 -5.54 1.26
N HIS A 61 -0.47 -6.87 1.22
CA HIS A 61 0.72 -7.58 1.65
C HIS A 61 1.53 -7.97 0.42
N VAL A 62 2.71 -7.37 0.28
CA VAL A 62 3.62 -7.60 -0.85
C VAL A 62 4.86 -8.34 -0.39
N ASN A 63 5.05 -9.56 -0.88
CA ASN A 63 6.34 -10.22 -0.80
C ASN A 63 7.08 -10.00 -2.11
N ALA A 64 8.31 -9.48 -2.06
CA ALA A 64 9.07 -9.17 -3.25
C ALA A 64 10.53 -9.60 -3.14
N THR A 65 11.06 -10.14 -4.23
CA THR A 65 12.50 -10.35 -4.43
C THR A 65 12.95 -9.59 -5.66
N SER A 66 14.23 -9.23 -5.71
CA SER A 66 14.80 -8.47 -6.82
C SER A 66 16.13 -9.05 -7.24
N ILE A 67 16.33 -9.17 -8.56
CA ILE A 67 17.61 -9.46 -9.17
C ILE A 67 18.11 -8.16 -9.80
N VAL A 68 19.29 -7.72 -9.40
CA VAL A 68 19.86 -6.44 -9.85
C VAL A 68 21.04 -6.71 -10.76
N GLY A 69 20.91 -6.31 -12.03
CA GLY A 69 22.02 -6.25 -12.98
C GLY A 69 22.67 -4.86 -13.00
N GLU A 70 23.73 -4.72 -13.80
CA GLU A 70 24.45 -3.45 -13.94
C GLU A 70 23.52 -2.32 -14.44
N SER A 71 22.77 -2.58 -15.52
CA SER A 71 21.88 -1.61 -16.18
C SER A 71 20.38 -1.85 -15.95
N TRP A 72 19.99 -2.87 -15.18
CA TRP A 72 18.60 -3.25 -14.97
C TRP A 72 18.29 -3.75 -13.55
N ASN A 73 17.02 -3.79 -13.19
CA ASN A 73 16.50 -4.42 -11.97
C ASN A 73 15.20 -5.18 -12.32
N LEU A 74 15.14 -6.47 -11.99
CA LEU A 74 13.97 -7.31 -12.18
C LEU A 74 13.37 -7.64 -10.80
N LYS A 75 12.19 -7.09 -10.51
CA LYS A 75 11.47 -7.30 -9.26
C LYS A 75 10.30 -8.26 -9.47
N PHE A 76 10.35 -9.40 -8.78
CA PHE A 76 9.26 -10.36 -8.69
C PHE A 76 8.46 -10.07 -7.44
N ARG A 77 7.13 -9.97 -7.54
CA ARG A 77 6.25 -9.66 -6.42
C ARG A 77 5.10 -10.66 -6.35
N CYS A 78 4.81 -11.18 -5.17
CA CYS A 78 3.51 -11.75 -4.84
C CYS A 78 2.73 -10.69 -4.05
N VAL A 79 1.61 -10.26 -4.60
CA VAL A 79 0.78 -9.19 -4.06
C VAL A 79 -0.56 -9.79 -3.63
N ASN A 80 -0.77 -9.90 -2.32
CA ASN A 80 -2.05 -10.24 -1.72
C ASN A 80 -2.76 -8.95 -1.31
N ARG A 81 -3.96 -8.70 -1.84
CA ARG A 81 -4.66 -7.42 -1.70
C ARG A 81 -6.13 -7.60 -1.36
N ILE A 82 -6.68 -6.65 -0.62
CA ILE A 82 -8.10 -6.49 -0.36
C ILE A 82 -8.53 -5.05 -0.62
N GLU A 83 -9.67 -4.89 -1.28
CA GLU A 83 -10.36 -3.63 -1.50
C GLU A 83 -11.65 -3.66 -0.65
N PHE A 84 -11.73 -2.79 0.35
CA PHE A 84 -12.83 -2.82 1.33
C PHE A 84 -14.15 -2.29 0.75
N ASN A 85 -14.07 -1.35 -0.21
CA ASN A 85 -15.25 -0.78 -0.87
C ASN A 85 -16.03 -1.79 -1.73
N THR A 86 -15.33 -2.73 -2.35
CA THR A 86 -15.91 -3.75 -3.25
C THR A 86 -15.99 -5.11 -2.59
N SER A 87 -15.52 -5.23 -1.34
CA SER A 87 -15.31 -6.52 -0.63
C SER A 87 -14.57 -7.54 -1.50
N SER A 88 -13.71 -7.05 -2.41
CA SER A 88 -13.01 -7.88 -3.38
C SER A 88 -11.56 -8.02 -2.96
N GLY A 89 -11.02 -9.23 -3.05
CA GLY A 89 -9.63 -9.48 -2.71
C GLY A 89 -8.97 -10.41 -3.71
N ARG A 90 -7.73 -10.10 -4.07
CA ARG A 90 -6.99 -10.78 -5.13
C ARG A 90 -5.58 -11.13 -4.66
N VAL A 91 -5.04 -12.23 -5.18
CA VAL A 91 -3.62 -12.54 -5.07
C VAL A 91 -3.06 -12.59 -6.49
N SER A 92 -1.94 -11.92 -6.73
CA SER A 92 -1.33 -11.84 -8.05
C SER A 92 0.18 -11.95 -7.97
N ASN A 93 0.76 -12.71 -8.90
CA ASN A 93 2.19 -12.67 -9.16
C ASN A 93 2.48 -11.62 -10.22
N GLU A 94 3.39 -10.69 -9.92
CA GLU A 94 3.75 -9.57 -10.79
C GLU A 94 5.26 -9.56 -11.03
N VAL A 95 5.66 -9.17 -12.24
CA VAL A 95 7.06 -9.01 -12.63
C VAL A 95 7.26 -7.58 -13.12
N ASN A 96 8.22 -6.86 -12.54
CA ASN A 96 8.56 -5.49 -12.93
C ASN A 96 10.02 -5.43 -13.40
N LEU A 97 10.23 -5.01 -14.64
CA LEU A 97 11.55 -4.72 -15.18
C LEU A 97 11.79 -3.21 -15.17
N GLN A 98 12.85 -2.77 -14.49
CA GLN A 98 13.33 -1.39 -14.50
C GLN A 98 14.65 -1.32 -15.26
N LEU A 99 14.70 -0.55 -16.35
CA LEU A 99 15.92 -0.28 -17.11
C LEU A 99 16.53 1.05 -16.65
N LYS A 100 17.66 0.98 -15.94
CA LYS A 100 18.32 2.15 -15.31
C LYS A 100 18.74 3.19 -16.36
N SER A 101 19.08 2.75 -17.56
CA SER A 101 19.57 3.61 -18.64
C SER A 101 18.45 4.39 -19.32
N ILE A 102 17.26 3.79 -19.51
CA ILE A 102 16.11 4.47 -20.12
C ILE A 102 15.53 5.52 -19.14
N ALA A 103 15.56 5.24 -17.85
CA ALA A 103 15.17 6.22 -16.82
C ALA A 103 16.01 7.51 -16.85
N LYS A 104 17.25 7.48 -17.37
CA LYS A 104 18.07 8.68 -17.58
C LYS A 104 17.69 9.49 -18.82
N ILE A 105 17.06 8.87 -19.82
CA ILE A 105 16.67 9.50 -21.09
C ILE A 105 15.31 10.21 -20.95
N LEU A 106 14.47 9.79 -20.01
CA LEU A 106 13.13 10.33 -19.77
C LEU A 106 13.08 11.46 -18.71
N ARG A 107 14.22 12.14 -18.46
CA ARG A 107 14.30 13.31 -17.57
C ARG A 107 14.18 14.61 -18.35
#